data_AF-A0A6A6DUJ8-F1
#
_entry.id   AF-A0A6A6DUJ8-F1
#
_cell.length_a   1.000
_cell.length_b   1.000
_cell.length_c   1.000
_cell.angle_alpha   90.00
_cell.angle_beta   90.00
_cell.angle_gamma   90.00
#
_symmetry.space_group_name_H-M   'P 1'
#
loop_
_entity.id
_entity.type
_entity.pdbx_description
1 polymer ?
#
loop_
_entity_poly.entity_id
_entity_poly.type
_entity_poly.pdbx_seq_one_letter_code
_entity_poly.pdbx_strand_id
1 'polypeptide(L)'
;MSLLRMPTELLLQILGCLGSSFFCEDPRRLAVSRQWFLLARKVFLEDVRLSPKSLEQLLYNPSESRLAALKQNLRSIDLQLNGLENKKSKVSDWDRCLWLAPCAATLDQELNGLITILQDCKKLRALRLTASREFPATSLRIDRFIYLWSCRVLKLITLDNLTTLTLDTCGTMLPGIGPHHEGKHLCASISSLLTTLRHLRLRMRSICPVAFRLPKGDTPLPLMEVVVNISIYGDSPKDHPTLYSRKCGFNLRRRHPLKEMQDRAKLLVARMSLLRRVRILSGPAGHLKSWDALTGKRRTLADGAEWDDERMEETLEDNGDHSDDDSAVLGVPEQ
;
A
#
# COMPACT_ATOMS: atom_id res chain seq x y z
N MET A 1 7.31 43.74 -11.64
CA MET A 1 7.87 43.21 -10.37
C MET A 1 8.55 41.88 -10.70
N SER A 2 9.82 41.67 -10.32
CA SER A 2 10.47 40.36 -10.52
C SER A 2 10.01 39.39 -9.43
N LEU A 3 9.58 38.19 -9.83
CA LEU A 3 9.06 37.15 -8.93
C LEU A 3 10.11 36.74 -7.86
N LEU A 4 11.39 36.87 -8.17
CA LEU A 4 12.51 36.59 -7.26
C LEU A 4 12.72 37.67 -6.17
N ARG A 5 12.03 38.81 -6.24
CA ARG A 5 12.06 39.84 -5.19
C ARG A 5 10.99 39.65 -4.12
N MET A 6 10.16 38.62 -4.24
CA MET A 6 9.12 38.32 -3.26
C MET A 6 9.73 37.82 -1.94
N PRO A 7 9.07 38.06 -0.80
CA PRO A 7 9.37 37.40 0.46
C PRO A 7 9.44 35.88 0.33
N THR A 8 10.34 35.26 1.08
CA THR A 8 10.62 33.81 1.00
C THR A 8 9.39 32.97 1.36
N GLU A 9 8.55 33.48 2.26
CA GLU A 9 7.32 32.87 2.73
C GLU A 9 6.31 32.73 1.58
N LEU A 10 6.14 33.80 0.78
CA LEU A 10 5.24 33.79 -0.37
C LEU A 10 5.76 32.85 -1.46
N LEU A 11 7.08 32.84 -1.69
CA LEU A 11 7.69 31.88 -2.62
C LEU A 11 7.47 30.44 -2.16
N LEU A 12 7.67 30.13 -0.88
CA LEU A 12 7.40 28.80 -0.33
C LEU A 12 5.93 28.41 -0.43
N GLN A 13 5.01 29.34 -0.23
CA GLN A 13 3.58 29.09 -0.40
C GLN A 13 3.25 28.76 -1.85
N ILE A 14 3.78 29.52 -2.81
CA ILE A 14 3.61 29.25 -4.25
C ILE A 14 4.20 27.87 -4.59
N LEU A 15 5.43 27.60 -4.18
CA LEU A 15 6.09 26.32 -4.42
C LEU A 15 5.32 25.16 -3.78
N GLY A 16 4.79 25.35 -2.57
CA GLY A 16 3.95 24.38 -1.88
C GLY A 16 2.64 24.10 -2.61
N CYS A 17 2.04 25.10 -3.25
CA CYS A 17 0.87 24.91 -4.13
C CYS A 17 1.21 24.15 -5.41
N LEU A 18 2.42 24.32 -5.97
CA LEU A 18 2.90 23.52 -7.11
C LEU A 18 3.14 22.06 -6.70
N GLY A 19 3.62 21.85 -5.47
CA GLY A 19 3.88 20.53 -4.90
C GLY A 19 5.14 19.85 -5.45
N SER A 20 5.43 18.67 -4.90
CA SER A 20 6.58 17.84 -5.28
C SER A 20 6.46 17.29 -6.70
N SER A 21 5.25 16.88 -7.12
CA SER A 21 4.97 16.30 -8.45
C SER A 21 5.40 17.22 -9.59
N PHE A 22 5.19 18.53 -9.46
CA PHE A 22 5.61 19.53 -10.44
C PHE A 22 7.12 19.49 -10.71
N PHE A 23 7.94 19.22 -9.70
CA PHE A 23 9.40 19.13 -9.87
C PHE A 23 9.85 17.72 -10.31
N CYS A 24 9.11 16.68 -9.93
CA CYS A 24 9.37 15.31 -10.39
C CYS A 24 9.20 15.16 -11.91
N GLU A 25 8.25 15.89 -12.52
CA GLU A 25 8.03 15.87 -13.96
C GLU A 25 9.21 16.44 -14.77
N ASP A 26 9.80 17.55 -14.31
CA ASP A 26 10.98 18.15 -14.94
C ASP A 26 11.93 18.73 -13.87
N PRO A 27 12.99 17.99 -13.51
CA PRO A 27 13.96 18.44 -12.51
C PRO A 27 14.67 19.76 -12.86
N ARG A 28 14.68 20.17 -14.14
CA ARG A 28 15.26 21.46 -14.55
C ARG A 28 14.47 22.64 -13.98
N ARG A 29 13.21 22.43 -13.58
CA ARG A 29 12.39 23.42 -12.86
C ARG A 29 12.99 23.82 -11.52
N LEU A 30 13.95 23.06 -10.98
CA LEU A 30 14.71 23.45 -9.79
C LEU A 30 15.81 24.50 -10.09
N ALA A 31 16.28 24.59 -11.35
CA ALA A 31 17.47 25.35 -11.74
C ALA A 31 17.15 26.77 -12.26
N VAL A 32 16.14 27.45 -11.70
CA VAL A 32 15.77 28.82 -12.11
C VAL A 32 16.74 29.86 -11.55
N SER A 33 17.02 29.79 -10.26
CA SER A 33 17.97 30.66 -9.55
C SER A 33 18.46 29.98 -8.28
N ARG A 34 19.52 30.50 -7.64
CA ARG A 34 20.03 29.92 -6.38
C ARG A 34 18.98 29.93 -5.26
N GLN A 35 18.26 31.05 -5.08
CA GLN A 35 17.22 31.15 -4.06
C GLN A 35 16.06 30.20 -4.38
N TRP A 36 15.62 30.16 -5.64
CA TRP A 36 14.57 29.25 -6.09
C TRP A 36 14.96 27.80 -5.82
N PHE A 37 16.17 27.38 -6.19
CA PHE A 37 16.67 26.03 -5.96
C PHE A 37 16.60 25.65 -4.48
N LEU A 38 17.06 26.52 -3.57
CA LEU A 38 17.07 26.23 -2.13
C LEU A 38 15.66 26.05 -1.55
N LEU A 39 14.67 26.80 -2.03
CA LEU A 39 13.29 26.71 -1.57
C LEU A 39 12.54 25.55 -2.24
N ALA A 40 12.64 25.44 -3.56
CA ALA A 40 12.00 24.39 -4.35
C ALA A 40 12.54 23.01 -3.97
N ARG A 41 13.82 22.88 -3.63
CA ARG A 41 14.40 21.63 -3.12
C ARG A 41 13.72 21.16 -1.83
N LYS A 42 13.28 22.07 -0.94
CA LYS A 42 12.56 21.67 0.28
C LYS A 42 11.23 21.01 -0.09
N VAL A 43 10.44 21.66 -0.95
CA VAL A 43 9.14 21.16 -1.42
C VAL A 43 9.30 19.86 -2.22
N PHE A 44 10.29 19.79 -3.11
CA PHE A 44 10.60 18.60 -3.89
C PHE A 44 10.92 17.39 -3.01
N LEU A 45 11.58 17.60 -1.86
CA LEU A 45 11.92 16.53 -0.93
C LEU A 45 10.80 16.19 0.08
N GLU A 46 9.64 16.88 0.04
CA GLU A 46 8.52 16.57 0.94
C GLU A 46 7.86 15.24 0.57
N ASP A 47 7.72 14.93 -0.72
CA ASP A 47 7.17 13.65 -1.18
C ASP A 47 8.16 12.95 -2.09
N VAL A 48 8.63 11.78 -1.67
CA VAL A 48 9.64 11.03 -2.41
C VAL A 48 9.06 9.71 -2.88
N ARG A 49 9.19 9.44 -4.18
CA ARG A 49 8.86 8.14 -4.77
C ARG A 49 10.15 7.35 -5.02
N LEU A 50 10.21 6.13 -4.51
CA LEU A 50 11.34 5.23 -4.71
C LEU A 50 10.89 3.94 -5.39
N SER A 51 11.45 3.67 -6.57
CA SER A 51 11.58 2.34 -7.17
C SER A 51 12.82 1.61 -6.62
N PRO A 52 12.99 0.29 -6.84
CA PRO A 52 14.20 -0.45 -6.46
C PRO A 52 15.48 0.23 -6.97
N LYS A 53 15.50 0.65 -8.24
CA LYS A 53 16.68 1.32 -8.83
C LYS A 53 17.01 2.66 -8.16
N SER A 54 16.01 3.48 -7.86
CA SER A 54 16.25 4.76 -7.17
C SER A 54 16.60 4.57 -5.68
N LEU A 55 16.10 3.50 -5.07
CA LEU A 55 16.45 3.10 -3.71
C LEU A 55 17.92 2.66 -3.64
N GLU A 56 18.34 1.79 -4.56
CA GLU A 56 19.75 1.41 -4.77
C GLU A 56 20.63 2.67 -4.89
N GLN A 57 20.29 3.58 -5.81
CA GLN A 57 21.04 4.82 -6.01
C GLN A 57 21.08 5.76 -4.79
N LEU A 58 20.03 5.76 -3.96
CA LEU A 58 20.00 6.54 -2.72
C LEU A 58 21.00 5.99 -1.69
N LEU A 59 21.20 4.67 -1.66
CA LEU A 59 21.99 3.98 -0.64
C LEU A 59 23.45 3.75 -1.03
N TYR A 60 23.74 3.51 -2.31
CA TYR A 60 25.12 3.30 -2.77
C TYR A 60 25.94 4.58 -2.89
N ASN A 61 25.30 5.72 -3.16
CA ASN A 61 25.96 7.03 -3.25
C ASN A 61 25.32 8.06 -2.31
N PRO A 62 25.41 7.84 -0.97
CA PRO A 62 24.79 8.73 -0.01
C PRO A 62 25.61 10.01 0.11
N SER A 63 25.12 11.12 -0.46
CA SER A 63 25.61 12.44 -0.06
C SER A 63 25.02 12.80 1.30
N GLU A 64 25.86 13.06 2.30
CA GLU A 64 25.41 13.48 3.64
C GLU A 64 24.46 14.69 3.56
N SER A 65 24.79 15.66 2.70
CA SER A 65 23.96 16.85 2.49
C SER A 65 22.57 16.52 1.90
N ARG A 66 22.48 15.46 1.08
CA ARG A 66 21.22 14.98 0.50
C ARG A 66 20.40 14.24 1.54
N LEU A 67 21.03 13.35 2.31
CA LEU A 67 20.36 12.60 3.38
C LEU A 67 19.89 13.52 4.51
N ALA A 68 20.69 14.50 4.91
CA ALA A 68 20.29 15.50 5.90
C ALA A 68 19.06 16.29 5.42
N ALA A 69 19.07 16.75 4.17
CA ALA A 69 17.93 17.46 3.58
C ALA A 69 16.68 16.57 3.48
N LEU A 70 16.84 15.29 3.12
CA LEU A 70 15.75 14.32 3.09
C LEU A 70 15.14 14.15 4.49
N LYS A 71 15.97 13.85 5.50
CA LYS A 71 15.54 13.67 6.90
C LYS A 71 14.78 14.88 7.45
N GLN A 72 15.18 16.09 7.06
CA GLN A 72 14.58 17.34 7.53
C GLN A 72 13.24 17.69 6.87
N ASN A 73 12.97 17.21 5.66
CA ASN A 73 11.85 17.69 4.84
C ASN A 73 10.84 16.59 4.47
N LEU A 74 11.22 15.31 4.47
CA LEU A 74 10.36 14.22 4.04
C LEU A 74 9.08 14.12 4.87
N ARG A 75 7.93 14.22 4.20
CA ARG A 75 6.57 14.09 4.73
C ARG A 75 5.85 12.85 4.23
N SER A 76 6.07 12.48 2.98
CA SER A 76 5.46 11.32 2.34
C SER A 76 6.51 10.49 1.60
N ILE A 77 6.38 9.17 1.67
CA ILE A 77 7.18 8.26 0.85
C ILE A 77 6.30 7.23 0.14
N ASP A 78 6.55 7.07 -1.16
CA ASP A 78 5.90 6.10 -2.05
C ASP A 78 6.92 5.08 -2.55
N LEU A 79 6.92 3.89 -1.95
CA LEU A 79 7.79 2.77 -2.30
C LEU A 79 7.09 1.89 -3.32
N GLN A 80 7.56 1.94 -4.56
CA GLN A 80 7.04 1.18 -5.68
C GLN A 80 7.99 0.03 -6.01
N LEU A 81 7.83 -1.09 -5.32
CA LEU A 81 8.60 -2.31 -5.51
C LEU A 81 8.02 -3.15 -6.67
N ASN A 82 7.80 -2.48 -7.79
CA ASN A 82 7.33 -3.07 -9.04
C ASN A 82 8.58 -3.35 -9.91
N GLY A 83 8.66 -4.51 -10.55
CA GLY A 83 9.65 -4.71 -11.62
C GLY A 83 11.08 -5.01 -11.15
N LEU A 84 11.30 -6.18 -10.55
CA LEU A 84 12.59 -6.88 -10.74
C LEU A 84 12.87 -7.19 -12.24
N GLU A 85 11.87 -6.96 -13.10
CA GLU A 85 11.83 -7.10 -14.57
C GLU A 85 12.98 -6.42 -15.34
N ASN A 86 13.60 -5.37 -14.82
CA ASN A 86 14.69 -4.69 -15.53
C ASN A 86 15.96 -5.54 -15.69
N LYS A 87 16.04 -6.72 -15.05
CA LYS A 87 17.17 -7.64 -15.17
C LYS A 87 16.80 -8.85 -16.06
N LYS A 88 16.55 -8.52 -17.33
CA LYS A 88 16.64 -9.32 -18.58
C LYS A 88 15.63 -10.45 -18.84
N SER A 89 14.84 -10.18 -19.88
CA SER A 89 13.78 -10.89 -20.59
C SER A 89 14.12 -12.21 -21.30
N LYS A 90 15.11 -13.00 -20.85
CA LYS A 90 15.42 -14.31 -21.47
C LYS A 90 15.77 -15.42 -20.46
N VAL A 91 15.40 -15.24 -19.21
CA VAL A 91 15.68 -16.20 -18.14
C VAL A 91 14.56 -17.27 -18.15
N SER A 92 14.95 -18.54 -18.28
CA SER A 92 14.02 -19.67 -18.22
C SER A 92 13.27 -19.69 -16.89
N ASP A 93 12.09 -20.31 -16.83
CA ASP A 93 11.26 -20.32 -15.62
C ASP A 93 11.99 -20.89 -14.38
N TRP A 94 12.93 -21.82 -14.57
CA TRP A 94 13.75 -22.39 -13.48
C TRP A 94 14.85 -21.45 -13.00
N ASP A 95 15.50 -20.74 -13.92
CA ASP A 95 16.55 -19.77 -13.60
C ASP A 95 15.97 -18.56 -12.82
N ARG A 96 14.66 -18.29 -12.94
CA ARG A 96 13.98 -17.22 -12.20
C ARG A 96 14.04 -17.43 -10.69
N CYS A 97 13.77 -18.65 -10.20
CA CYS A 97 13.82 -18.94 -8.77
C CYS A 97 15.22 -18.73 -8.18
N LEU A 98 16.26 -19.15 -8.90
CA LEU A 98 17.66 -19.00 -8.48
C LEU A 98 18.10 -17.53 -8.47
N TRP A 99 17.61 -16.74 -9.44
CA TRP A 99 17.97 -15.34 -9.57
C TRP A 99 17.26 -14.42 -8.55
N LEU A 100 16.07 -14.81 -8.10
CA LEU A 100 15.27 -14.00 -7.18
C LEU A 100 15.81 -13.99 -5.76
N ALA A 101 16.43 -15.07 -5.28
CA ALA A 101 16.98 -15.11 -3.93
C ALA A 101 18.05 -14.02 -3.69
N PRO A 102 19.06 -13.84 -4.57
CA PRO A 102 19.97 -12.70 -4.49
C PRO A 102 19.27 -11.35 -4.55
N CYS A 103 18.30 -11.18 -5.44
CA CYS A 103 17.60 -9.90 -5.59
C CYS A 103 16.77 -9.54 -4.36
N ALA A 104 16.09 -10.52 -3.77
CA ALA A 104 15.34 -10.33 -2.54
C ALA A 104 16.27 -10.03 -1.36
N ALA A 105 17.45 -10.65 -1.28
CA ALA A 105 18.45 -10.33 -0.28
C ALA A 105 19.00 -8.89 -0.42
N THR A 106 19.31 -8.46 -1.66
CA THR A 106 19.71 -7.08 -1.94
C THR A 106 18.60 -6.10 -1.55
N LEU A 107 17.36 -6.36 -1.96
CA LEU A 107 16.22 -5.52 -1.62
C LEU A 107 15.98 -5.47 -0.10
N ASP A 108 16.16 -6.59 0.61
CA ASP A 108 16.05 -6.63 2.08
C ASP A 108 17.09 -5.71 2.74
N GLN A 109 18.34 -5.74 2.26
CA GLN A 109 19.40 -4.86 2.72
C GLN A 109 19.10 -3.39 2.41
N GLU A 110 18.62 -3.10 1.21
CA GLU A 110 18.24 -1.76 0.78
C GLU A 110 17.08 -1.20 1.63
N LEU A 111 16.02 -1.99 1.83
CA LEU A 111 14.91 -1.62 2.71
C LEU A 111 15.37 -1.39 4.14
N ASN A 112 16.33 -2.19 4.63
CA ASN A 112 16.91 -1.97 5.96
C ASN A 112 17.64 -0.63 6.05
N GLY A 113 18.47 -0.29 5.05
CA GLY A 113 19.13 1.01 4.97
C GLY A 113 18.14 2.18 4.90
N LEU A 114 17.07 2.03 4.13
CA LEU A 114 16.00 3.01 4.06
C LEU A 114 15.30 3.19 5.40
N ILE A 115 14.94 2.11 6.09
CA ILE A 115 14.30 2.18 7.42
C ILE A 115 15.15 3.03 8.38
N THR A 116 16.48 2.83 8.40
CA THR A 116 17.39 3.64 9.23
C THR A 116 17.31 5.13 8.89
N ILE A 117 17.21 5.48 7.60
CA ILE A 117 17.04 6.88 7.18
C ILE A 117 15.67 7.43 7.62
N LEU A 118 14.60 6.63 7.47
CA LEU A 118 13.24 7.06 7.76
C LEU A 118 12.96 7.23 9.26
N GLN A 119 13.63 6.49 10.13
CA GLN A 119 13.54 6.67 11.60
C GLN A 119 13.95 8.09 12.06
N ASP A 120 14.83 8.73 11.30
CA ASP A 120 15.27 10.10 11.56
C ASP A 120 14.34 11.16 10.94
N CYS A 121 13.38 10.75 10.10
CA CYS A 121 12.46 11.66 9.40
C CYS A 121 11.29 12.06 10.30
N LYS A 122 11.47 13.06 11.17
CA LYS A 122 10.45 13.48 12.16
C LYS A 122 9.17 14.08 11.56
N LYS A 123 9.22 14.47 10.28
CA LYS A 123 8.06 15.00 9.54
C LYS A 123 7.31 13.94 8.74
N LEU A 124 7.79 12.70 8.68
CA LEU A 124 7.15 11.65 7.92
C LEU A 124 5.77 11.35 8.50
N ARG A 125 4.73 11.49 7.67
CA ARG A 125 3.32 11.26 8.02
C ARG A 125 2.65 10.25 7.10
N ALA A 126 3.14 10.08 5.88
CA ALA A 126 2.53 9.21 4.89
C ALA A 126 3.52 8.16 4.37
N LEU A 127 3.07 6.91 4.36
CA LEU A 127 3.78 5.77 3.78
C LEU A 127 2.85 5.05 2.81
N ARG A 128 3.27 4.96 1.54
CA ARG A 128 2.68 4.08 0.53
C ARG A 128 3.71 3.03 0.17
N LEU A 129 3.32 1.76 0.25
CA LEU A 129 4.13 0.63 -0.18
C LEU A 129 3.32 -0.19 -1.17
N THR A 130 3.78 -0.21 -2.40
CA THR A 130 3.25 -1.03 -3.49
C THR A 130 4.28 -2.09 -3.85
N ALA A 131 3.86 -3.35 -3.84
CA ALA A 131 4.63 -4.51 -4.26
C ALA A 131 3.74 -5.33 -5.19
N SER A 132 3.80 -4.99 -6.48
CA SER A 132 3.00 -5.61 -7.55
C SER A 132 3.57 -6.95 -8.00
N ARG A 133 2.82 -7.69 -8.82
CA ARG A 133 3.39 -8.87 -9.48
C ARG A 133 4.46 -8.42 -10.47
N GLU A 134 5.48 -9.24 -10.62
CA GLU A 134 6.60 -9.03 -11.55
C GLU A 134 6.36 -9.70 -12.92
N PHE A 135 5.31 -10.51 -13.04
CA PHE A 135 5.08 -11.30 -14.25
C PHE A 135 3.59 -11.42 -14.58
N PRO A 136 3.23 -11.35 -15.88
CA PRO A 136 1.88 -11.62 -16.32
C PRO A 136 1.45 -13.02 -15.90
N ALA A 137 0.17 -13.16 -15.56
CA ALA A 137 -0.38 -14.34 -14.91
C ALA A 137 -0.37 -15.64 -15.75
N THR A 138 0.15 -15.60 -16.98
CA THR A 138 0.26 -16.73 -17.91
C THR A 138 1.14 -17.87 -17.39
N SER A 139 2.07 -17.62 -16.45
CA SER A 139 2.91 -18.67 -15.84
C SER A 139 2.16 -19.37 -14.69
N LEU A 140 1.21 -20.23 -15.04
CA LEU A 140 0.21 -20.89 -14.17
C LEU A 140 0.72 -21.77 -13.01
N ARG A 141 2.03 -21.90 -12.75
CA ARG A 141 2.54 -22.92 -11.81
C ARG A 141 3.64 -22.49 -10.85
N ILE A 142 4.26 -21.32 -11.01
CA ILE A 142 5.28 -20.90 -10.06
C ILE A 142 4.59 -20.16 -8.93
N ASP A 143 4.60 -20.78 -7.76
CA ASP A 143 4.19 -20.16 -6.51
C ASP A 143 4.80 -18.76 -6.44
N ARG A 144 3.91 -17.76 -6.35
CA ARG A 144 4.30 -16.36 -6.51
C ARG A 144 5.46 -16.02 -5.59
N PHE A 145 6.41 -15.30 -6.16
CA PHE A 145 7.68 -15.04 -5.53
C PHE A 145 7.55 -14.31 -4.21
N ILE A 146 8.41 -14.71 -3.29
CA ILE A 146 8.65 -14.04 -2.02
C ILE A 146 9.86 -13.16 -2.30
N TYR A 147 9.67 -11.85 -2.47
CA TYR A 147 10.77 -10.87 -2.53
C TYR A 147 10.70 -9.77 -1.44
N LEU A 148 9.62 -9.74 -0.64
CA LEU A 148 9.40 -8.74 0.41
C LEU A 148 9.09 -9.39 1.75
N TRP A 149 9.94 -9.16 2.76
CA TRP A 149 9.82 -9.87 4.05
C TRP A 149 8.89 -9.12 5.01
N SER A 150 8.01 -9.86 5.71
CA SER A 150 7.09 -9.28 6.69
C SER A 150 7.77 -8.45 7.76
N CYS A 151 8.98 -8.82 8.20
CA CYS A 151 9.72 -8.09 9.22
C CYS A 151 10.16 -6.69 8.74
N ARG A 152 10.42 -6.50 7.44
CA ARG A 152 10.75 -5.18 6.87
C ARG A 152 9.53 -4.30 6.73
N VAL A 153 8.44 -4.88 6.20
CA VAL A 153 7.15 -4.19 6.15
C VAL A 153 6.71 -3.75 7.54
N LEU A 154 6.87 -4.63 8.55
CA LEU A 154 6.58 -4.31 9.93
C LEU A 154 7.35 -3.08 10.41
N LYS A 155 8.68 -3.06 10.21
CA LYS A 155 9.52 -1.92 10.60
C LYS A 155 9.12 -0.62 9.90
N LEU A 156 8.71 -0.68 8.63
CA LEU A 156 8.23 0.48 7.87
C LEU A 156 6.91 1.02 8.43
N ILE A 157 5.94 0.16 8.76
CA ILE A 157 4.65 0.63 9.27
C ILE A 157 4.70 1.05 10.74
N THR A 158 5.71 0.61 11.50
CA THR A 158 5.95 1.05 12.88
C THR A 158 6.80 2.32 12.96
N LEU A 159 7.02 3.02 11.84
CA LEU A 159 7.63 4.35 11.88
C LEU A 159 6.74 5.29 12.68
N ASP A 160 7.37 6.15 13.48
CA ASP A 160 6.66 7.13 14.28
C ASP A 160 5.86 8.07 13.37
N ASN A 161 4.86 8.74 13.95
CA ASN A 161 4.20 9.90 13.34
C ASN A 161 3.30 9.61 12.12
N LEU A 162 3.20 8.37 11.65
CA LEU A 162 2.34 8.01 10.52
C LEU A 162 0.87 8.32 10.80
N THR A 163 0.28 9.08 9.88
CA THR A 163 -1.17 9.38 9.81
C THR A 163 -1.80 8.81 8.54
N THR A 164 -1.01 8.46 7.52
CA THR A 164 -1.49 7.85 6.28
C THR A 164 -0.70 6.60 5.98
N LEU A 165 -1.39 5.48 5.80
CA LEU A 165 -0.79 4.20 5.47
C LEU A 165 -1.51 3.57 4.28
N THR A 166 -0.77 3.31 3.21
CA THR A 166 -1.23 2.49 2.07
C THR A 166 -0.32 1.29 1.91
N LEU A 167 -0.88 0.08 2.01
CA LEU A 167 -0.18 -1.17 1.75
C LEU A 167 -0.87 -1.93 0.63
N ASP A 168 -0.26 -1.93 -0.55
CA ASP A 168 -0.61 -2.83 -1.65
C ASP A 168 0.50 -3.85 -1.83
N THR A 169 0.39 -4.99 -1.14
CA THR A 169 1.39 -6.06 -1.21
C THR A 169 0.79 -7.33 -1.81
N CYS A 170 -0.23 -7.20 -2.65
CA CYS A 170 -0.92 -8.36 -3.22
C CYS A 170 -0.10 -9.12 -4.28
N GLY A 171 0.96 -8.48 -4.79
CA GLY A 171 1.87 -9.04 -5.79
C GLY A 171 2.87 -10.06 -5.25
N THR A 172 3.21 -9.98 -3.96
CA THR A 172 4.18 -10.86 -3.30
C THR A 172 3.53 -11.64 -2.16
N MET A 173 4.11 -12.79 -1.79
CA MET A 173 3.82 -13.38 -0.49
C MET A 173 4.72 -12.72 0.56
N LEU A 174 4.11 -12.34 1.68
CA LEU A 174 4.84 -11.90 2.85
C LEU A 174 5.01 -13.12 3.75
N PRO A 175 6.20 -13.75 3.79
CA PRO A 175 6.41 -14.92 4.62
C PRO A 175 6.13 -14.55 6.07
N GLY A 176 5.52 -15.46 6.83
CA GLY A 176 5.33 -15.25 8.26
C GLY A 176 6.65 -14.90 8.93
N ILE A 177 6.59 -14.18 10.04
CA ILE A 177 7.76 -13.93 10.87
C ILE A 177 8.11 -15.28 11.51
N GLY A 178 8.81 -16.20 10.82
CA GLY A 178 9.25 -17.50 11.35
C GLY A 178 8.16 -18.54 11.74
N PRO A 179 8.56 -19.81 11.94
CA PRO A 179 7.65 -20.92 12.31
C PRO A 179 7.13 -20.84 13.75
N HIS A 180 7.76 -20.02 14.61
CA HIS A 180 7.39 -19.89 16.03
C HIS A 180 6.68 -18.58 16.39
N HIS A 181 6.44 -17.66 15.44
CA HIS A 181 5.63 -16.48 15.73
C HIS A 181 4.18 -16.69 15.31
N GLU A 182 3.58 -17.76 15.83
CA GLU A 182 2.13 -17.92 15.86
C GLU A 182 1.52 -16.65 16.46
N GLY A 183 0.91 -15.83 15.60
CA GLY A 183 0.18 -14.62 16.02
C GLY A 183 0.81 -13.26 15.69
N LYS A 184 2.07 -13.16 15.22
CA LYS A 184 2.63 -11.87 14.77
C LYS A 184 2.48 -11.68 13.25
N HIS A 185 1.23 -11.54 12.79
CA HIS A 185 0.94 -11.09 11.43
C HIS A 185 0.84 -9.56 11.37
N LEU A 186 1.11 -8.96 10.20
CA LEU A 186 1.06 -7.50 10.00
C LEU A 186 -0.26 -6.86 10.44
N CYS A 187 -1.39 -7.56 10.36
CA CYS A 187 -2.69 -7.03 10.79
C CYS A 187 -2.73 -6.61 12.27
N ALA A 188 -1.96 -7.25 13.16
CA ALA A 188 -1.92 -6.85 14.57
C ALA A 188 -1.23 -5.48 14.74
N SER A 189 -0.15 -5.27 13.98
CA SER A 189 0.57 -4.00 13.95
C SER A 189 -0.24 -2.90 13.28
N ILE A 190 -0.95 -3.21 12.19
CA ILE A 190 -1.89 -2.26 11.56
C ILE A 190 -2.96 -1.81 12.58
N SER A 191 -3.53 -2.73 13.34
CA SER A 191 -4.51 -2.41 14.38
C SER A 191 -3.95 -1.45 15.45
N SER A 192 -2.68 -1.61 15.83
CA SER A 192 -2.04 -0.70 16.79
C SER A 192 -1.88 0.74 16.28
N LEU A 193 -1.86 0.93 14.95
CA LEU A 193 -1.73 2.25 14.32
C LEU A 193 -3.08 2.97 14.18
N LEU A 194 -4.22 2.32 14.43
CA LEU A 194 -5.55 2.95 14.25
C LEU A 194 -5.77 4.17 15.14
N THR A 195 -5.00 4.31 16.24
CA THR A 195 -5.03 5.48 17.13
C THR A 195 -4.34 6.70 16.56
N THR A 196 -3.44 6.55 15.59
CA THR A 196 -2.68 7.64 14.97
C THR A 196 -3.07 7.89 13.52
N LEU A 197 -3.54 6.86 12.83
CA LEU A 197 -3.91 6.94 11.42
C LEU A 197 -5.20 7.74 11.21
N ARG A 198 -5.15 8.58 10.17
CA ARG A 198 -6.28 9.25 9.54
C ARG A 198 -6.73 8.54 8.27
N HIS A 199 -5.80 7.96 7.51
CA HIS A 199 -6.09 7.24 6.27
C HIS A 199 -5.42 5.88 6.27
N LEU A 200 -6.20 4.84 5.99
CA LEU A 200 -5.74 3.45 5.91
C LEU A 200 -6.25 2.80 4.63
N ARG A 201 -5.34 2.39 3.75
CA ARG A 201 -5.66 1.63 2.53
C ARG A 201 -4.89 0.32 2.52
N LEU A 202 -5.61 -0.80 2.36
CA LEU A 202 -5.01 -2.13 2.41
C LEU A 202 -5.44 -2.99 1.23
N ARG A 203 -4.48 -3.59 0.56
CA ARG A 203 -4.66 -4.67 -0.41
C ARG A 203 -3.54 -5.69 -0.22
N MET A 204 -3.82 -6.75 0.53
CA MET A 204 -2.82 -7.71 0.98
C MET A 204 -3.24 -9.13 0.67
N ARG A 205 -2.28 -10.02 0.40
CA ARG A 205 -2.59 -11.43 0.09
C ARG A 205 -3.15 -12.20 1.28
N SER A 206 -2.70 -11.84 2.48
CA SER A 206 -3.19 -12.37 3.74
C SER A 206 -3.65 -11.20 4.61
N ILE A 207 -4.95 -11.14 4.88
CA ILE A 207 -5.56 -10.12 5.75
C ILE A 207 -6.63 -10.77 6.62
N CYS A 208 -6.73 -10.33 7.86
CA CYS A 208 -7.74 -10.83 8.79
C CYS A 208 -8.40 -9.68 9.56
N PRO A 209 -9.55 -9.94 10.22
CA PRO A 209 -10.29 -8.92 10.95
C PRO A 209 -9.55 -8.31 12.13
N VAL A 210 -8.42 -8.91 12.53
CA VAL A 210 -7.52 -8.32 13.53
C VAL A 210 -6.96 -6.98 13.05
N ALA A 211 -6.88 -6.71 11.74
CA ALA A 211 -6.48 -5.40 11.21
C ALA A 211 -7.36 -4.25 11.72
N PHE A 212 -8.61 -4.56 12.07
CA PHE A 212 -9.60 -3.62 12.60
C PHE A 212 -9.88 -3.85 14.09
N ARG A 213 -8.99 -4.56 14.80
CA ARG A 213 -9.13 -4.71 16.25
C ARG A 213 -8.98 -3.35 16.90
N LEU A 214 -9.99 -2.97 17.67
CA LEU A 214 -10.02 -1.71 18.38
C LEU A 214 -9.06 -1.74 19.59
N PRO A 215 -8.38 -0.63 19.90
CA PRO A 215 -7.69 -0.48 21.17
C PRO A 215 -8.63 -0.66 22.35
N LYS A 216 -8.09 -1.03 23.52
CA LYS A 216 -8.88 -1.07 24.76
C LYS A 216 -9.26 0.36 25.18
N GLY A 217 -10.48 0.54 25.67
CA GLY A 217 -11.00 1.81 26.17
C GLY A 217 -11.81 2.60 25.15
N ASP A 218 -12.41 3.71 25.58
CA ASP A 218 -13.44 4.40 24.81
C ASP A 218 -12.98 5.61 23.97
N THR A 219 -11.67 5.84 23.86
CA THR A 219 -11.11 6.96 23.09
C THR A 219 -11.49 6.93 21.60
N PRO A 220 -12.14 8.00 21.07
CA PRO A 220 -12.43 8.11 19.65
C PRO A 220 -11.17 8.05 18.79
N LEU A 221 -11.25 7.37 17.65
CA LEU A 221 -10.15 7.22 16.70
C LEU A 221 -10.14 8.40 15.70
N PRO A 222 -8.97 8.99 15.39
CA PRO A 222 -8.85 10.11 14.44
C PRO A 222 -9.00 9.69 12.98
N LEU A 223 -9.32 8.43 12.73
CA LEU A 223 -9.44 7.81 11.42
C LEU A 223 -10.59 8.46 10.63
N MET A 224 -10.27 8.87 9.41
CA MET A 224 -11.19 9.51 8.47
C MET A 224 -11.60 8.55 7.37
N GLU A 225 -10.63 7.78 6.87
CA GLU A 225 -10.80 6.90 5.72
C GLU A 225 -10.19 5.53 5.95
N VAL A 226 -10.97 4.50 5.61
CA VAL A 226 -10.52 3.11 5.55
C VAL A 226 -10.99 2.48 4.25
N VAL A 227 -10.06 1.98 3.46
CA VAL A 227 -10.37 1.21 2.24
C VAL A 227 -9.62 -0.10 2.30
N VAL A 228 -10.35 -1.21 2.16
CA VAL A 228 -9.73 -2.53 2.11
C VAL A 228 -10.19 -3.26 0.86
N ASN A 229 -9.24 -3.58 0.00
CA ASN A 229 -9.47 -4.43 -1.16
C ASN A 229 -9.03 -5.86 -0.82
N ILE A 230 -10.01 -6.76 -0.70
CA ILE A 230 -9.75 -8.19 -0.46
C ILE A 230 -9.66 -8.99 -1.76
N SER A 231 -9.85 -8.35 -2.91
CA SER A 231 -9.66 -8.98 -4.20
C SER A 231 -8.20 -8.97 -4.63
N ILE A 232 -7.78 -10.07 -5.21
CA ILE A 232 -6.42 -10.31 -5.69
C ILE A 232 -6.51 -10.70 -7.16
N TYR A 233 -6.53 -9.70 -8.02
CA TYR A 233 -6.52 -9.94 -9.46
C TYR A 233 -5.12 -10.30 -9.96
N GLY A 234 -5.07 -11.05 -11.06
CA GLY A 234 -3.96 -10.93 -12.00
C GLY A 234 -4.28 -9.82 -13.01
N ASP A 235 -3.29 -9.40 -13.79
CA ASP A 235 -3.42 -8.27 -14.72
C ASP A 235 -4.39 -8.54 -15.89
N SER A 236 -4.86 -9.79 -16.07
CA SER A 236 -5.88 -10.18 -17.05
C SER A 236 -7.20 -10.57 -16.36
N PRO A 237 -8.32 -9.88 -16.65
CA PRO A 237 -9.66 -10.26 -16.19
C PRO A 237 -10.17 -11.58 -16.80
N LYS A 238 -9.61 -12.02 -17.93
CA LYS A 238 -10.23 -13.06 -18.78
C LYS A 238 -9.76 -14.48 -18.47
N ASP A 239 -8.62 -14.66 -17.79
CA ASP A 239 -7.94 -15.98 -17.80
C ASP A 239 -7.81 -16.63 -16.42
N HIS A 240 -8.21 -15.97 -15.34
CA HIS A 240 -8.01 -16.51 -14.00
C HIS A 240 -9.21 -16.32 -13.08
N PRO A 241 -9.56 -17.35 -12.28
CA PRO A 241 -10.56 -17.20 -11.25
C PRO A 241 -10.17 -16.07 -10.30
N THR A 242 -11.16 -15.27 -9.89
CA THR A 242 -10.98 -14.26 -8.86
C THR A 242 -10.33 -14.91 -7.64
N LEU A 243 -9.12 -14.45 -7.30
CA LEU A 243 -8.48 -14.84 -6.07
C LEU A 243 -8.80 -13.79 -5.01
N TYR A 244 -8.98 -14.24 -3.79
CA TYR A 244 -9.27 -13.38 -2.66
C TYR A 244 -8.17 -13.49 -1.61
N SER A 245 -8.05 -12.45 -0.79
CA SER A 245 -7.21 -12.45 0.39
C SER A 245 -7.59 -13.60 1.31
N ARG A 246 -6.57 -14.28 1.82
CA ARG A 246 -6.73 -15.37 2.79
C ARG A 246 -6.68 -14.80 4.20
N LYS A 247 -7.38 -15.44 5.13
CA LYS A 247 -7.22 -15.13 6.56
C LYS A 247 -5.79 -15.49 7.02
N CYS A 248 -5.14 -14.60 7.76
CA CYS A 248 -3.83 -14.88 8.36
C CYS A 248 -3.88 -16.14 9.24
N GLY A 249 -2.81 -16.96 9.21
CA GLY A 249 -2.62 -18.10 10.13
C GLY A 249 -3.42 -19.37 9.80
N PHE A 250 -4.19 -19.42 8.71
CA PHE A 250 -4.95 -20.61 8.33
C PHE A 250 -4.24 -21.42 7.23
N ASN A 251 -3.82 -22.65 7.57
CA ASN A 251 -3.04 -23.47 6.65
C ASN A 251 -3.87 -24.19 5.57
N LEU A 252 -5.17 -24.46 5.73
CA LEU A 252 -5.83 -25.39 4.79
C LEU A 252 -7.30 -25.10 4.42
N ARG A 253 -8.01 -24.20 5.10
CA ARG A 253 -9.40 -23.86 4.73
C ARG A 253 -9.50 -22.43 4.23
N ARG A 254 -9.84 -22.29 2.93
CA ARG A 254 -10.06 -21.03 2.22
C ARG A 254 -11.31 -20.30 2.73
N ARG A 255 -11.35 -19.90 4.01
CA ARG A 255 -12.41 -19.02 4.50
C ARG A 255 -12.15 -17.60 4.04
N HIS A 256 -13.04 -17.12 3.20
CA HIS A 256 -13.06 -15.75 2.71
C HIS A 256 -13.32 -14.78 3.88
N PRO A 257 -12.44 -13.79 4.17
CA PRO A 257 -12.57 -12.97 5.36
C PRO A 257 -13.65 -11.89 5.25
N LEU A 258 -14.37 -11.77 4.13
CA LEU A 258 -15.28 -10.65 3.84
C LEU A 258 -16.29 -10.38 4.94
N LYS A 259 -17.10 -11.37 5.32
CA LYS A 259 -18.16 -11.16 6.32
C LYS A 259 -17.58 -10.68 7.66
N GLU A 260 -16.54 -11.35 8.15
CA GLU A 260 -15.87 -10.96 9.40
C GLU A 260 -15.22 -9.56 9.30
N MET A 261 -14.68 -9.20 8.13
CA MET A 261 -14.13 -7.86 7.88
C MET A 261 -15.22 -6.79 7.85
N GLN A 262 -16.37 -7.07 7.24
CA GLN A 262 -17.54 -6.19 7.22
C GLN A 262 -18.06 -5.95 8.64
N ASP A 263 -18.21 -7.01 9.43
CA ASP A 263 -18.66 -6.91 10.82
C ASP A 263 -17.69 -6.06 11.66
N ARG A 264 -16.38 -6.26 11.50
CA ARG A 264 -15.38 -5.43 12.19
C ARG A 264 -15.35 -3.98 11.69
N ALA A 265 -15.58 -3.74 10.41
CA ALA A 265 -15.65 -2.39 9.87
C ALA A 265 -16.85 -1.61 10.45
N LYS A 266 -18.00 -2.25 10.69
CA LYS A 266 -19.13 -1.63 11.39
C LYS A 266 -18.75 -1.20 12.81
N LEU A 267 -18.05 -2.07 13.55
CA LEU A 267 -17.55 -1.72 14.88
C LEU A 267 -16.52 -0.58 14.85
N LEU A 268 -15.69 -0.55 13.81
CA LEU A 268 -14.72 0.53 13.60
C LEU A 268 -15.40 1.87 13.35
N VAL A 269 -16.44 1.91 12.52
CA VAL A 269 -17.25 3.11 12.24
C VAL A 269 -17.78 3.74 13.53
N ALA A 270 -18.29 2.93 14.47
CA ALA A 270 -18.80 3.44 15.76
C ALA A 270 -17.74 4.15 16.62
N ARG A 271 -16.45 4.01 16.29
CA ARG A 271 -15.30 4.55 17.03
C ARG A 271 -14.63 5.74 16.36
N MET A 272 -14.93 6.01 15.10
CA MET A 272 -14.26 7.06 14.33
C MET A 272 -14.87 8.42 14.65
N SER A 273 -14.04 9.42 14.96
CA SER A 273 -14.52 10.77 15.27
C SER A 273 -14.75 11.64 14.03
N LEU A 274 -14.08 11.34 12.91
CA LEU A 274 -14.06 12.16 11.69
C LEU A 274 -14.52 11.33 10.48
N LEU A 275 -15.68 10.70 10.61
CA LEU A 275 -16.26 9.77 9.63
C LEU A 275 -16.37 10.40 8.23
N ARG A 276 -15.60 9.87 7.29
CA ARG A 276 -15.73 10.20 5.86
C ARG A 276 -16.03 8.98 5.01
N ARG A 277 -15.28 7.89 5.18
CA ARG A 277 -15.39 6.73 4.28
C ARG A 277 -14.85 5.46 4.94
N VAL A 278 -15.62 4.38 4.94
CA VAL A 278 -15.15 3.04 5.32
C VAL A 278 -15.68 2.04 4.31
N ARG A 279 -14.78 1.47 3.49
CA ARG A 279 -15.15 0.62 2.35
C ARG A 279 -14.39 -0.69 2.33
N ILE A 280 -15.09 -1.76 1.95
CA ILE A 280 -14.50 -3.06 1.64
C ILE A 280 -14.82 -3.39 0.20
N LEU A 281 -13.78 -3.64 -0.60
CA LEU A 281 -13.88 -3.94 -2.02
C LEU A 281 -13.66 -5.45 -2.24
N SER A 282 -14.55 -6.07 -3.02
CA SER A 282 -14.53 -7.50 -3.34
C SER A 282 -15.18 -7.76 -4.70
N GLY A 283 -14.73 -8.74 -5.48
CA GLY A 283 -15.32 -9.11 -6.77
C GLY A 283 -14.25 -9.56 -7.76
N PRO A 284 -14.53 -9.78 -9.05
CA PRO A 284 -13.57 -9.92 -10.16
C PRO A 284 -12.95 -8.59 -10.62
N ALA A 285 -11.87 -8.63 -11.41
CA ALA A 285 -11.33 -7.44 -12.08
C ALA A 285 -12.37 -6.92 -13.08
N GLY A 286 -12.55 -5.60 -13.18
CA GLY A 286 -13.65 -4.98 -13.93
C GLY A 286 -14.95 -4.88 -13.12
N HIS A 287 -15.33 -5.95 -12.40
CA HIS A 287 -16.56 -5.98 -11.60
C HIS A 287 -16.30 -5.87 -10.09
N LEU A 288 -15.46 -4.91 -9.69
CA LEU A 288 -15.13 -4.71 -8.28
C LEU A 288 -16.34 -4.12 -7.57
N LYS A 289 -16.91 -4.86 -6.61
CA LYS A 289 -18.00 -4.36 -5.76
C LYS A 289 -17.43 -3.72 -4.52
N SER A 290 -17.91 -2.53 -4.20
CA SER A 290 -17.69 -1.87 -2.92
C SER A 290 -18.87 -2.11 -2.00
N TRP A 291 -18.56 -2.32 -0.73
CA TRP A 291 -19.51 -2.25 0.37
C TRP A 291 -19.07 -1.13 1.31
N ASP A 292 -19.97 -0.18 1.56
CA ASP A 292 -19.73 0.97 2.43
C ASP A 292 -20.28 0.69 3.83
N ALA A 293 -19.40 0.69 4.85
CA ALA A 293 -19.77 0.36 6.22
C ALA A 293 -20.61 1.43 6.91
N LEU A 294 -20.62 2.66 6.41
CA LEU A 294 -21.42 3.77 6.96
C LEU A 294 -22.88 3.62 6.55
N THR A 295 -23.11 3.31 5.27
CA THR A 295 -24.46 3.26 4.70
C THR A 295 -25.02 1.85 4.58
N GLY A 296 -24.17 0.83 4.67
CA GLY A 296 -24.50 -0.56 4.38
C GLY A 296 -24.72 -0.85 2.89
N LYS A 297 -24.65 0.15 2.01
CA LYS A 297 -24.94 0.02 0.58
C LYS A 297 -23.80 -0.67 -0.16
N ARG A 298 -24.16 -1.41 -1.20
CA ARG A 298 -23.23 -2.00 -2.17
C ARG A 298 -23.28 -1.20 -3.47
N ARG A 299 -22.13 -1.02 -4.10
CA ARG A 299 -22.00 -0.29 -5.37
C ARG A 299 -20.93 -0.97 -6.23
N THR A 300 -21.19 -1.13 -7.51
CA THR A 300 -20.19 -1.59 -8.48
C THR A 300 -19.30 -0.42 -8.87
N LEU A 301 -17.99 -0.63 -8.88
CA LEU A 301 -17.04 0.35 -9.41
C LEU A 301 -17.11 0.34 -10.94
N ALA A 302 -16.88 1.50 -11.55
CA ALA A 302 -16.77 1.61 -13.00
C ALA A 302 -15.61 0.73 -13.53
N ASP A 303 -15.79 0.21 -14.75
CA ASP A 303 -14.76 -0.57 -15.42
C ASP A 303 -13.47 0.26 -15.55
N GLY A 304 -12.35 -0.32 -15.11
CA GLY A 304 -11.04 0.34 -15.14
C GLY A 304 -10.77 1.32 -13.99
N ALA A 305 -11.72 1.54 -13.07
CA ALA A 305 -11.47 2.35 -11.89
C ALA A 305 -10.37 1.72 -11.02
N GLU A 306 -9.36 2.53 -10.67
CA GLU A 306 -8.35 2.10 -9.71
C GLU A 306 -9.01 1.91 -8.35
N TRP A 307 -8.68 0.84 -7.62
CA TRP A 307 -9.30 0.55 -6.33
C TRP A 307 -9.00 1.60 -5.25
N ASP A 308 -7.95 2.40 -5.45
CA ASP A 308 -7.53 3.50 -4.58
C ASP A 308 -7.89 4.90 -5.12
N ASP A 309 -8.68 5.01 -6.20
CA ASP A 309 -9.15 6.31 -6.69
C ASP A 309 -10.13 6.97 -5.70
N GLU A 310 -9.91 8.26 -5.44
CA GLU A 310 -10.70 9.06 -4.51
C GLU A 310 -12.00 9.57 -5.13
N ARG A 311 -12.05 9.71 -6.47
CA ARG A 311 -13.07 10.44 -7.22
C ARG A 311 -14.13 9.57 -7.90
N MET A 312 -14.19 8.29 -7.58
CA MET A 312 -14.97 7.33 -8.35
C MET A 312 -16.45 7.71 -8.51
N GLU A 313 -16.92 7.71 -9.76
CA GLU A 313 -18.34 7.69 -10.12
C GLU A 313 -18.88 6.28 -9.88
N GLU A 314 -20.00 6.18 -9.15
CA GLU A 314 -20.53 4.91 -8.67
C GLU A 314 -21.96 4.72 -9.17
N THR A 315 -22.23 3.61 -9.85
CA THR A 315 -23.59 3.20 -10.22
C THR A 315 -24.23 2.45 -9.05
N LEU A 316 -25.45 2.85 -8.66
CA LEU A 316 -26.22 2.18 -7.62
C LEU A 316 -26.68 0.81 -8.12
N GLU A 317 -26.37 -0.26 -7.38
CA GLU A 317 -27.10 -1.53 -7.53
C GLU A 317 -28.49 -1.32 -6.91
N ASP A 318 -29.55 -1.53 -7.71
CA ASP A 318 -30.92 -1.57 -7.19
C ASP A 318 -31.04 -2.78 -6.27
N ASN A 319 -31.57 -2.58 -5.06
CA ASN A 319 -31.60 -3.60 -4.00
C ASN A 319 -32.67 -4.66 -4.29
N GLY A 320 -32.47 -5.45 -5.35
CA GLY A 320 -33.15 -6.72 -5.54
C GLY A 320 -32.66 -7.69 -4.46
N ASP A 321 -33.49 -7.92 -3.46
CA ASP A 321 -33.29 -8.88 -2.38
C ASP A 321 -33.20 -10.30 -2.97
N HIS A 322 -31.99 -10.75 -3.33
CA HIS A 322 -31.70 -12.12 -3.71
C HIS A 322 -30.68 -12.70 -2.73
N SER A 323 -31.21 -13.58 -1.88
CA SER A 323 -30.46 -14.41 -0.95
C SER A 323 -29.69 -15.49 -1.71
N ASP A 324 -28.45 -15.20 -2.11
CA ASP A 324 -27.56 -16.24 -2.64
C ASP A 324 -26.86 -16.96 -1.48
N ASP A 325 -27.47 -18.07 -1.08
CA ASP A 325 -26.87 -19.14 -0.28
C ASP A 325 -26.13 -20.10 -1.22
N ASP A 326 -24.87 -19.80 -1.55
CA ASP A 326 -24.03 -20.66 -2.39
C ASP A 326 -22.95 -21.38 -1.57
N SER A 327 -23.39 -22.50 -0.99
CA SER A 327 -22.56 -23.55 -0.41
C SER A 327 -22.05 -24.50 -1.51
N ALA A 328 -21.12 -24.05 -2.36
CA ALA A 328 -20.44 -24.95 -3.31
C ALA A 328 -19.36 -25.80 -2.60
N VAL A 329 -19.78 -26.97 -2.12
CA VAL A 329 -18.91 -28.08 -1.73
C VAL A 329 -18.29 -28.66 -3.00
N LEU A 330 -16.98 -28.45 -3.19
CA LEU A 330 -16.21 -29.17 -4.20
C LEU A 330 -16.05 -30.62 -3.76
N GLY A 331 -16.84 -31.51 -4.37
CA GLY A 331 -16.58 -32.95 -4.36
C GLY A 331 -15.29 -33.25 -5.12
N VAL A 332 -14.39 -33.97 -4.46
CA VAL A 332 -13.22 -34.60 -5.08
C VAL A 332 -13.70 -35.92 -5.68
N PRO A 333 -13.45 -36.23 -6.97
CA PRO A 333 -13.68 -37.56 -7.50
C PRO A 333 -12.56 -38.49 -7.03
N GLU A 334 -12.93 -39.56 -6.33
CA GLU A 334 -12.07 -40.72 -6.11
C GLU A 334 -11.87 -41.46 -7.45
N GLN A 335 -10.61 -41.62 -7.86
CA GLN A 335 -10.12 -42.78 -8.59
C GLN A 335 -8.76 -43.16 -8.04
#